data_AF-B7INN7-F1
#
_entry.id   AF-B7INN7-F1
#
_cell.length_a   1.000
_cell.length_b   1.000
_cell.length_c   1.000
_cell.angle_alpha   90.00
_cell.angle_beta   90.00
_cell.angle_gamma   90.00
#
_symmetry.space_group_name_H-M   'P 1'
#
loop_
_entity.id
_entity.type
_entity.pdbx_description
1 polymer ?
#
loop_
_entity_poly.entity_id
_entity_poly.type
_entity_poly.pdbx_seq_one_letter_code
_entity_poly.pdbx_strand_id
1 'polypeptide(L)'
;MIDGEEDGVFDEGQYVAYQSLIKNWEEVQISLLHSILDYYKQRRCELGYDIGVQENYPLIETNDQILEMISLDGIVVPYADITEGREVGITFNCTWDIENGVGVRLLNEKVMEVGYQDIIF
;
A
#
# COMPACT_ATOMS: atom_id res chain seq x y z
N MET A 1 -0.12 -7.78 11.01
CA MET A 1 -0.92 -8.72 11.81
C MET A 1 -0.52 -8.50 13.26
N ILE A 2 -1.46 -8.08 14.13
CA ILE A 2 -1.21 -8.08 15.57
C ILE A 2 -1.30 -9.55 16.00
N ASP A 3 -0.26 -10.06 16.67
CA ASP A 3 -0.37 -11.37 17.29
C ASP A 3 -1.44 -11.28 18.38
N GLY A 4 -2.63 -11.79 18.08
CA GLY A 4 -3.82 -11.66 18.94
C GLY A 4 -3.72 -12.46 20.24
N GLU A 5 -2.62 -13.20 20.44
CA GLU A 5 -2.38 -14.02 21.62
C GLU A 5 -1.38 -13.43 22.61
N GLU A 6 -0.66 -12.37 22.27
CA GLU A 6 0.19 -11.63 23.21
C GLU A 6 -0.49 -10.32 23.62
N ASP A 7 -0.65 -10.10 24.94
CA ASP A 7 -0.87 -8.77 25.55
C ASP A 7 0.43 -7.93 25.39
N GLY A 8 0.88 -7.78 24.15
CA GLY A 8 2.08 -7.05 23.77
C GLY A 8 1.82 -5.55 23.87
N VAL A 9 2.57 -4.88 24.73
CA VAL A 9 2.61 -3.43 24.75
C VAL A 9 3.34 -2.99 23.47
N PHE A 10 2.70 -2.18 22.62
CA PHE A 10 3.35 -1.58 21.47
C PHE A 10 4.67 -0.93 21.88
N ASP A 11 5.73 -1.13 21.10
CA ASP A 11 6.96 -0.39 21.33
C ASP A 11 6.75 1.10 21.01
N GLU A 12 7.56 1.97 21.62
CA GLU A 12 7.43 3.42 21.47
C GLU A 12 7.57 3.86 19.99
N GLY A 13 8.45 3.20 19.23
CA GLY A 13 8.64 3.50 17.82
C GLY A 13 7.46 3.06 16.95
N GLN A 14 6.83 1.92 17.23
CA GLN A 14 5.56 1.53 16.60
C GLN A 14 4.47 2.58 16.80
N TYR A 15 4.31 3.05 18.05
CA TYR A 15 3.35 4.09 18.37
C TYR A 15 3.67 5.39 17.61
N VAL A 16 4.93 5.82 17.62
CA VAL A 16 5.37 7.04 16.92
C VAL A 16 5.20 6.93 15.40
N ALA A 17 5.48 5.77 14.80
CA ALA A 17 5.28 5.50 13.37
C ALA A 17 3.81 5.63 12.99
N TYR A 18 2.92 4.97 13.73
CA TYR A 18 1.49 5.07 13.48
C TYR A 18 0.96 6.50 13.68
N GLN A 19 1.33 7.17 14.77
CA GLN A 19 0.91 8.56 15.02
C GLN A 19 1.39 9.51 13.91
N SER A 20 2.62 9.33 13.43
CA SER A 20 3.16 10.13 12.34
C SER A 20 2.43 9.87 11.02
N LEU A 21 2.07 8.61 10.71
CA LEU A 21 1.24 8.26 9.57
C LEU A 21 -0.12 8.99 9.63
N ILE A 22 -0.85 8.85 10.73
CA ILE A 22 -2.19 9.44 10.88
C ILE A 22 -2.14 10.97 10.82
N LYS A 23 -1.11 11.59 11.41
CA LYS A 23 -0.92 13.04 11.35
C LYS A 23 -0.71 13.57 9.92
N ASN A 24 -0.04 12.80 9.06
CA ASN A 24 0.25 13.18 7.68
C ASN A 24 -0.68 12.50 6.67
N TRP A 25 -1.79 11.91 7.13
CA TRP A 25 -2.59 11.00 6.34
C TRP A 25 -3.11 11.60 5.03
N GLU A 26 -3.54 12.86 5.03
CA GLU A 26 -4.05 13.55 3.83
C GLU A 26 -2.99 13.62 2.72
N GLU A 27 -1.74 13.96 3.05
CA GLU A 27 -0.64 14.02 2.09
C GLU A 27 -0.22 12.61 1.65
N VAL A 28 -0.18 11.68 2.60
CA VAL A 28 0.15 10.27 2.34
C VAL A 28 -0.86 9.67 1.36
N GLN A 29 -2.17 9.88 1.55
CA GLN A 29 -3.22 9.38 0.65
C GLN A 29 -3.01 9.82 -0.80
N ILE A 30 -2.61 11.07 -1.03
CA ILE A 30 -2.36 11.58 -2.39
C ILE A 30 -1.16 10.87 -3.01
N SER A 31 -0.07 10.68 -2.25
CA SER A 31 1.11 9.96 -2.75
C SER A 31 0.82 8.48 -3.00
N LEU A 32 0.07 7.82 -2.12
CA LEU A 32 -0.35 6.43 -2.25
C LEU A 32 -1.12 6.20 -3.54
N LEU A 33 -2.16 6.99 -3.80
CA LEU A 33 -3.00 6.81 -4.99
C LEU A 33 -2.20 7.03 -6.29
N HIS A 34 -1.33 8.04 -6.33
CA HIS A 34 -0.46 8.25 -7.49
C HIS A 34 0.48 7.05 -7.72
N SER A 35 1.17 6.58 -6.67
CA SER A 35 2.11 5.46 -6.80
C SER A 35 1.42 4.15 -7.16
N ILE A 36 0.20 3.90 -6.67
CA ILE A 36 -0.60 2.74 -7.06
C ILE A 36 -1.07 2.86 -8.52
N LEU A 37 -1.47 4.05 -8.98
CA LEU A 37 -1.82 4.28 -10.39
C LEU A 37 -0.63 4.00 -11.33
N ASP A 38 0.56 4.49 -10.97
CA ASP A 38 1.78 4.26 -11.74
C ASP A 38 2.12 2.76 -11.80
N TYR A 39 2.06 2.07 -10.65
CA TYR A 39 2.24 0.62 -10.58
C TYR A 39 1.21 -0.13 -11.43
N TYR A 40 -0.06 0.25 -11.35
CA TYR A 40 -1.15 -0.33 -12.12
C TYR A 40 -0.89 -0.22 -13.63
N LYS A 41 -0.50 0.97 -14.09
CA LYS A 41 -0.18 1.24 -15.50
C LYS A 41 1.03 0.46 -15.97
N GLN A 42 2.08 0.40 -15.15
CA GLN A 42 3.26 -0.40 -15.43
C GLN A 42 2.90 -1.89 -15.61
N ARG A 43 2.17 -2.47 -14.65
CA ARG A 43 1.69 -3.86 -14.70
C ARG A 43 0.82 -4.13 -15.93
N ARG A 44 -0.06 -3.19 -16.31
CA ARG A 44 -0.86 -3.27 -17.53
C ARG A 44 0.03 -3.43 -18.77
N CYS A 45 1.08 -2.62 -18.88
CA CYS A 45 2.05 -2.69 -19.98
C CYS A 45 2.85 -4.00 -19.97
N GLU A 46 3.33 -4.44 -18.80
CA GLU A 46 4.08 -5.70 -18.64
C GLU A 46 3.27 -6.94 -19.05
N LEU A 47 1.95 -6.89 -18.85
CA LEU A 47 1.02 -7.95 -19.24
C LEU A 47 0.55 -7.86 -20.70
N GLY A 48 0.95 -6.82 -21.43
CA GLY A 48 0.51 -6.56 -22.81
C GLY A 48 -0.97 -6.15 -22.92
N TYR A 49 -1.54 -5.59 -21.84
CA TYR A 49 -2.93 -5.12 -21.80
C TYR A 49 -3.07 -3.66 -22.26
N ASP A 50 -1.99 -3.02 -22.68
CA ASP A 50 -1.96 -1.70 -23.30
C ASP A 50 -2.72 -1.65 -24.64
N ILE A 51 -3.02 -2.81 -25.23
CA ILE A 51 -3.77 -2.93 -26.49
C ILE A 51 -5.13 -3.59 -26.24
N GLY A 52 -6.21 -2.88 -26.58
CA GLY A 52 -7.58 -3.40 -26.52
C GLY A 52 -8.26 -3.25 -25.16
N VAL A 53 -9.50 -3.72 -25.09
CA VAL A 53 -10.32 -3.68 -23.86
C VAL A 53 -10.00 -4.91 -23.03
N GLN A 54 -9.69 -4.68 -21.75
CA GLN A 54 -9.50 -5.75 -20.78
C GLN A 54 -10.45 -5.50 -19.60
N GLU A 55 -11.47 -6.33 -19.45
CA GLU A 55 -12.58 -6.08 -18.51
C GLU A 55 -12.13 -6.16 -17.05
N ASN A 56 -11.30 -7.15 -16.71
CA ASN A 56 -10.79 -7.36 -15.35
C ASN A 56 -9.58 -6.48 -15.02
N TYR A 57 -9.08 -5.72 -15.99
CA TYR A 57 -7.94 -4.83 -15.83
C TYR A 57 -8.20 -3.66 -16.76
N PRO A 58 -9.12 -2.71 -16.44
CA PRO A 58 -9.56 -1.64 -17.34
C PRO A 58 -8.51 -0.54 -17.54
N LEU A 59 -8.57 0.20 -18.66
CA LEU A 59 -7.70 1.37 -18.84
C LEU A 59 -8.22 2.51 -17.95
N ILE A 60 -7.36 3.05 -17.09
CA ILE A 60 -7.68 4.15 -16.18
C ILE A 60 -6.54 5.17 -16.18
N GLU A 61 -6.89 6.42 -15.88
CA GLU A 61 -5.97 7.55 -15.99
C GLU A 61 -5.89 8.41 -14.73
N THR A 62 -6.78 8.20 -13.77
CA THR A 62 -6.89 9.08 -12.59
C THR A 62 -6.82 8.32 -11.27
N ASN A 63 -6.41 9.04 -10.22
CA ASN A 63 -6.39 8.53 -8.85
C ASN A 63 -7.79 8.15 -8.34
N ASP A 64 -8.83 8.89 -8.75
CA ASP A 64 -10.22 8.61 -8.36
C ASP A 64 -10.66 7.23 -8.84
N GLN A 65 -10.26 6.83 -10.05
CA GLN A 65 -10.54 5.50 -10.58
C GLN A 65 -9.79 4.40 -9.80
N ILE A 66 -8.54 4.64 -9.40
CA ILE A 66 -7.82 3.72 -8.50
C ILE A 66 -8.55 3.60 -7.17
N LEU A 67 -9.00 4.71 -6.60
CA LEU A 67 -9.70 4.72 -5.32
C LEU A 67 -10.98 3.87 -5.35
N GLU A 68 -11.69 3.83 -6.47
CA GLU A 68 -12.86 2.96 -6.68
C GLU A 68 -12.51 1.48 -6.83
N MET A 69 -11.26 1.17 -7.20
CA MET A 69 -10.79 -0.18 -7.52
C MET A 69 -9.99 -0.85 -6.41
N ILE A 70 -9.67 -0.13 -5.33
CA ILE A 70 -8.93 -0.65 -4.18
C ILE A 70 -9.73 -0.49 -2.88
N SER A 71 -9.48 -1.38 -1.93
CA SER A 71 -10.00 -1.24 -0.57
C SER A 71 -8.90 -1.56 0.43
N LEU A 72 -8.76 -0.73 1.47
CA LEU A 72 -7.78 -0.94 2.53
C LEU A 72 -7.99 -2.33 3.16
N ASP A 73 -6.93 -3.13 3.19
CA ASP A 73 -6.91 -4.47 3.76
C ASP A 73 -6.21 -4.46 5.13
N GLY A 74 -5.08 -3.77 5.24
CA GLY A 74 -4.30 -3.74 6.47
C GLY A 74 -3.28 -2.62 6.52
N ILE A 75 -2.89 -2.28 7.75
CA ILE A 75 -1.74 -1.43 8.05
C ILE A 75 -0.80 -2.25 8.95
N VAL A 76 0.46 -2.35 8.55
CA VAL A 76 1.50 -3.11 9.25
C VAL A 76 2.56 -2.13 9.73
N VAL A 77 2.77 -2.09 11.04
CA VAL A 77 3.81 -1.28 11.66
C VAL A 77 4.84 -2.24 12.26
N PRO A 78 5.99 -2.45 11.61
CA PRO A 78 7.04 -3.31 12.14
C PRO A 78 7.59 -2.77 13.46
N TYR A 79 8.22 -3.63 14.25
CA TYR A 79 8.92 -3.20 15.46
C TYR A 79 10.00 -2.16 15.13
N ALA A 80 10.21 -1.23 16.06
CA ALA A 80 11.30 -0.27 15.95
C ALA A 80 12.67 -0.96 15.81
N ASP A 81 13.62 -0.26 15.19
CA ASP A 81 15.02 -0.68 14.99
C ASP A 81 15.25 -1.81 13.97
N ILE A 82 14.21 -2.33 13.30
CA ILE A 82 14.39 -3.22 12.13
C ILE A 82 14.96 -2.44 10.94
N THR A 83 14.61 -1.16 10.82
CA THR A 83 14.97 -0.31 9.68
C THR A 83 15.42 1.09 10.10
N GLU A 84 16.24 1.74 9.27
CA GLU A 84 16.60 3.15 9.46
C GLU A 84 15.40 4.08 9.16
N GLY A 85 14.55 4.31 10.16
CA GLY A 85 13.41 5.24 10.09
C GLY A 85 12.08 4.62 10.49
N ARG A 86 10.99 5.39 10.30
CA ARG A 86 9.62 4.93 10.57
C ARG A 86 9.08 4.22 9.33
N GLU A 87 9.12 2.90 9.34
CA GLU A 87 8.53 2.09 8.31
C GLU A 87 7.06 1.79 8.60
N VAL A 88 6.22 1.86 7.56
CA VAL A 88 4.82 1.43 7.61
C VAL A 88 4.48 0.73 6.30
N GLY A 89 3.92 -0.47 6.39
CA GLY A 89 3.32 -1.16 5.26
C GLY A 89 1.81 -0.92 5.20
N ILE A 90 1.27 -0.73 4.01
CA ILE A 90 -0.18 -0.64 3.77
C ILE A 90 -0.55 -1.64 2.69
N THR A 91 -1.51 -2.50 2.98
CA THR A 91 -2.05 -3.49 2.04
C THR A 91 -3.45 -3.11 1.59
N PHE A 92 -3.74 -3.37 0.33
CA PHE A 92 -5.03 -3.14 -0.30
C PHE A 92 -5.47 -4.38 -1.05
N ASN A 93 -6.75 -4.72 -0.96
CA ASN A 93 -7.38 -5.58 -1.95
C ASN A 93 -7.64 -4.77 -3.21
N CYS A 94 -7.59 -5.39 -4.38
CA CYS A 94 -7.85 -4.72 -5.66
C CYS A 94 -8.74 -5.56 -6.57
N THR A 95 -9.47 -4.91 -7.47
CA THR A 95 -10.42 -5.58 -8.36
C THR A 95 -9.76 -6.33 -9.52
N TRP A 96 -8.51 -5.99 -9.85
CA TRP A 96 -7.80 -6.54 -11.01
C TRP A 96 -6.90 -7.74 -10.69
N ASP A 97 -6.59 -7.95 -9.41
CA ASP A 97 -5.78 -9.07 -8.94
C ASP A 97 -6.22 -9.45 -7.51
N ILE A 98 -7.35 -10.17 -7.44
CA ILE A 98 -8.00 -10.56 -6.19
C ILE A 98 -7.17 -11.54 -5.35
N GLU A 99 -6.16 -12.19 -5.94
CA GLU A 99 -5.31 -13.17 -5.26
C GLU A 99 -4.12 -12.49 -4.57
N ASN A 100 -3.49 -11.51 -5.24
CA ASN A 100 -2.25 -10.91 -4.76
C ASN A 100 -2.42 -9.53 -4.11
N GLY A 101 -3.48 -8.78 -4.46
CA GLY A 101 -3.70 -7.42 -3.97
C GLY A 101 -2.54 -6.46 -4.29
N VAL A 102 -2.47 -5.36 -3.54
CA VAL A 102 -1.38 -4.37 -3.65
C VAL A 102 -0.80 -4.05 -2.28
N GLY A 103 0.52 -4.11 -2.15
CA GLY A 103 1.28 -3.65 -1.00
C GLY A 103 2.00 -2.33 -1.31
N VAL A 104 2.01 -1.41 -0.35
CA VAL A 104 2.76 -0.15 -0.41
C VAL A 104 3.62 0.01 0.83
N ARG A 105 4.92 0.15 0.63
CA ARG A 105 5.90 0.34 1.70
C ARG A 105 6.25 1.83 1.84
N LEU A 106 6.06 2.37 3.04
CA LEU A 106 6.34 3.75 3.41
C LEU A 106 7.57 3.83 4.31
N LEU A 107 8.45 4.82 4.08
CA LEU A 107 9.52 5.18 4.99
C LEU A 107 9.45 6.68 5.30
N ASN A 108 9.26 7.03 6.57
CA ASN A 108 9.01 8.40 6.99
C ASN A 108 7.89 9.05 6.15
N GLU A 109 6.75 8.35 6.05
CA GLU A 109 5.54 8.78 5.34
C GLU A 109 5.70 8.97 3.82
N LYS A 110 6.82 8.52 3.22
CA LYS A 110 7.05 8.54 1.76
C LYS A 110 6.96 7.16 1.17
N VAL A 111 6.31 7.03 0.01
CA VAL A 111 6.26 5.79 -0.75
C VAL A 111 7.65 5.42 -1.24
N MET A 112 8.11 4.23 -0.85
CA MET A 112 9.39 3.66 -1.26
C MET A 112 9.23 2.56 -2.29
N GLU A 113 8.15 1.76 -2.17
CA GLU A 113 7.91 0.60 -3.03
C GLU A 113 6.42 0.31 -3.13
N VAL A 114 5.99 -0.14 -4.31
CA VAL A 114 4.64 -0.66 -4.59
C VAL A 114 4.79 -2.00 -5.31
N GLY A 115 4.06 -3.00 -4.83
CA GLY A 115 4.11 -4.37 -5.34
C GLY A 115 2.86 -5.15 -4.93
N TYR A 116 2.97 -6.48 -4.93
CA TYR A 116 1.94 -7.31 -4.30
C TYR A 116 1.98 -7.16 -2.78
N GLN A 117 0.94 -7.65 -2.08
CA GLN A 117 0.87 -7.50 -0.62
C GLN A 117 2.02 -8.19 0.14
N ASP A 118 2.67 -9.18 -0.47
CA ASP A 118 3.75 -9.97 0.12
C ASP A 118 5.01 -9.16 0.45
N ILE A 119 5.25 -8.04 -0.23
CA ILE A 119 6.39 -7.15 0.06
C ILE A 119 6.35 -6.53 1.46
N ILE A 120 5.21 -6.66 2.15
CA ILE A 120 4.97 -6.10 3.49
C ILE A 120 5.25 -7.11 4.61
N PHE A 121 5.35 -8.41 4.30
CA PHE A 121 5.43 -9.50 5.28
C PHE A 121 6.76 -10.26 5.27
#